data_AF-A0AAP9UDH1-F1
#
_entry.id   AF-A0AAP9UDH1-F1
#
_cell.length_a   1.000
_cell.length_b   1.000
_cell.length_c   1.000
_cell.angle_alpha   90.00
_cell.angle_beta   90.00
_cell.angle_gamma   90.00
#
_symmetry.space_group_name_H-M   'P 1'
#
loop_
_entity.id
_entity.type
_entity.pdbx_description
1 polymer ?
#
loop_
_entity_poly.entity_id
_entity_poly.type
_entity_poly.pdbx_seq_one_letter_code
_entity_poly.pdbx_strand_id
1 'polypeptide(L)'
;MLGIYFDRYYESNDVEEKKRLRKLFSKHLWESIPYEKGHRSFRFDVVDTLIEDEAVRELFKPYQRITYKILKSRHNINKLEKLDLVKARINSNYGVYCDRDIYLGKEYYKYLGHIRNIYFNYIDGKYKLVEEVKNEVNDTYQKAMQLKEEAQLGKLNMSWDEYQQFIEKCLDRIFENYIPIAEHPKIDWQENDHFEWDEDNGILSYVNSSLNGYLKNYIRDSNKLKEKSCVQCGTTITQAKTNQKYCNECKSLKKRKPELRCSQCGIKIDNPKPRQRFCELCRKEKDKQRHKRYNKTRKK
;
A
#
# COMPACT_ATOMS: atom_id res chain seq x y z
N MET A 1 -6.51 -10.48 -28.81
CA MET A 1 -5.93 -9.17 -29.24
C MET A 1 -4.77 -8.71 -28.35
N LEU A 2 -4.54 -9.32 -27.18
CA LEU A 2 -3.48 -8.89 -26.26
C LEU A 2 -2.08 -9.24 -26.80
N GLY A 3 -1.93 -10.46 -27.32
CA GLY A 3 -0.71 -11.05 -27.89
C GLY A 3 -0.16 -10.25 -29.05
N ILE A 4 -1.04 -9.70 -29.92
CA ILE A 4 -0.60 -8.82 -31.01
C ILE A 4 0.26 -7.66 -30.51
N TYR A 5 -0.02 -7.09 -29.33
CA TYR A 5 0.83 -6.02 -28.78
C TYR A 5 2.11 -6.56 -28.17
N PHE A 6 2.01 -7.62 -27.39
CA PHE A 6 3.11 -8.15 -26.58
C PHE A 6 4.12 -8.93 -27.42
N ASP A 7 3.66 -9.82 -28.30
CA ASP A 7 4.52 -10.64 -29.16
C ASP A 7 5.26 -9.75 -30.17
N ARG A 8 4.53 -8.86 -30.87
CA ARG A 8 5.17 -7.90 -31.80
C ARG A 8 6.11 -6.95 -31.09
N TYR A 9 5.82 -6.57 -29.85
CA TYR A 9 6.74 -5.75 -29.07
C TYR A 9 8.00 -6.55 -28.74
N TYR A 10 7.86 -7.81 -28.31
CA TYR A 10 8.99 -8.67 -27.98
C TYR A 10 9.90 -8.92 -29.20
N GLU A 11 9.31 -9.27 -30.35
CA GLU A 11 10.03 -9.58 -31.60
C GLU A 11 10.71 -8.36 -32.25
N SER A 12 10.20 -7.15 -31.99
CA SER A 12 10.74 -5.95 -32.62
C SER A 12 12.08 -5.52 -32.02
N ASN A 13 13.08 -5.30 -32.87
CA ASN A 13 14.32 -4.62 -32.49
C ASN A 13 14.27 -3.10 -32.75
N ASP A 14 13.21 -2.60 -33.38
CA ASP A 14 13.03 -1.16 -33.63
C ASP A 14 12.38 -0.48 -32.42
N VAL A 15 13.09 0.51 -31.88
CA VAL A 15 12.69 1.32 -30.73
C VAL A 15 11.44 2.14 -31.04
N GLU A 16 11.30 2.68 -32.26
CA GLU A 16 10.12 3.48 -32.61
C GLU A 16 8.88 2.61 -32.78
N GLU A 17 9.00 1.42 -33.38
CA GLU A 17 7.91 0.44 -33.43
C GLU A 17 7.48 -0.01 -32.03
N LYS A 18 8.43 -0.32 -31.14
CA LYS A 18 8.14 -0.66 -29.73
C LYS A 18 7.34 0.44 -29.04
N LYS A 19 7.79 1.70 -29.19
CA LYS A 19 7.11 2.88 -28.64
C LYS A 19 5.72 3.07 -29.24
N ARG A 20 5.54 2.82 -30.55
CA ARG A 20 4.25 2.88 -31.23
C ARG A 20 3.28 1.82 -30.70
N LEU A 21 3.72 0.57 -30.59
CA LEU A 21 2.92 -0.53 -30.04
C LEU A 21 2.50 -0.26 -28.60
N ARG A 22 3.42 0.22 -27.76
CA ARG A 22 3.12 0.63 -26.37
C ARG A 22 2.02 1.70 -26.36
N LYS A 23 2.19 2.79 -27.12
CA LYS A 23 1.19 3.87 -27.19
C LYS A 23 -0.18 3.40 -27.67
N LEU A 24 -0.23 2.53 -28.67
CA LEU A 24 -1.49 1.95 -29.15
C LEU A 24 -2.16 1.09 -28.08
N PHE A 25 -1.38 0.25 -27.37
CA PHE A 25 -1.89 -0.50 -26.24
C PHE A 25 -2.42 0.44 -25.13
N SER A 26 -1.72 1.54 -24.80
CA SER A 26 -2.24 2.55 -23.83
C SER A 26 -3.58 3.08 -24.28
N LYS A 27 -3.65 3.54 -25.53
CA LYS A 27 -4.83 4.17 -26.09
C LYS A 27 -6.03 3.22 -25.97
N HIS A 28 -5.90 2.00 -26.50
CA HIS A 28 -7.00 1.04 -26.44
C HIS A 28 -7.34 0.61 -25.02
N LEU A 29 -6.35 0.48 -24.13
CA LEU A 29 -6.59 0.17 -22.73
C LEU A 29 -7.45 1.25 -22.06
N TRP A 30 -7.14 2.53 -22.28
CA TRP A 30 -7.87 3.63 -21.66
C TRP A 30 -9.24 3.89 -22.32
N GLU A 31 -9.39 3.58 -23.60
CA GLU A 31 -10.66 3.67 -24.36
C GLU A 31 -11.62 2.50 -24.11
N SER A 32 -11.13 1.38 -23.54
CA SER A 32 -11.88 0.12 -23.38
C SER A 32 -13.15 0.22 -22.52
N ILE A 33 -13.02 0.14 -21.19
CA ILE A 33 -14.12 0.30 -20.24
C ILE A 33 -13.85 1.47 -19.27
N PRO A 34 -14.85 2.33 -19.01
CA PRO A 34 -14.68 3.49 -18.16
C PRO A 34 -14.62 3.11 -16.68
N TYR A 35 -13.99 3.97 -15.88
CA TYR A 35 -14.11 3.91 -14.43
C TYR A 35 -15.37 4.66 -14.00
N GLU A 36 -16.42 3.92 -13.61
CA GLU A 36 -17.71 4.52 -13.23
C GLU A 36 -18.18 4.05 -11.86
N LYS A 37 -18.80 4.97 -11.12
CA LYS A 37 -19.48 4.68 -9.86
C LYS A 37 -20.97 4.49 -10.10
N GLY A 38 -21.50 3.39 -9.58
CA GLY A 38 -22.94 3.17 -9.46
C GLY A 38 -23.44 3.49 -8.07
N HIS A 39 -24.76 3.50 -7.90
CA HIS A 39 -25.43 3.68 -6.62
C HIS A 39 -26.21 2.42 -6.25
N ARG A 40 -26.18 2.06 -4.97
CA ARG A 40 -27.09 1.10 -4.35
C ARG A 40 -27.71 1.74 -3.13
N SER A 41 -28.84 1.20 -2.68
CA SER A 41 -29.48 1.70 -1.48
C SER A 41 -29.93 0.54 -0.61
N PHE A 42 -29.78 0.72 0.71
CA PHE A 42 -30.60 0.00 1.67
C PHE A 42 -31.97 0.67 1.69
N ARG A 43 -33.03 -0.15 1.65
CA ARG A 43 -34.41 0.33 1.58
C ARG A 43 -35.30 -0.43 2.54
N PHE A 44 -36.15 0.31 3.24
CA PHE A 44 -37.32 -0.17 3.97
C PHE A 44 -38.29 1.00 4.11
N ASP A 45 -39.57 0.69 4.31
CA ASP A 45 -40.61 1.69 4.45
C ASP A 45 -41.11 1.71 5.89
N VAL A 46 -41.18 2.90 6.48
CA VAL A 46 -41.79 3.15 7.78
C VAL A 46 -43.30 3.23 7.57
N VAL A 47 -44.04 2.31 8.18
CA VAL A 47 -45.49 2.22 8.02
C VAL A 47 -46.18 2.84 9.23
N ASP A 48 -46.90 3.93 9.03
CA ASP A 48 -47.53 4.70 10.11
C ASP A 48 -48.49 3.87 10.97
N THR A 49 -49.17 2.88 10.38
CA THR A 49 -50.09 1.99 11.10
C THR A 49 -49.41 0.95 11.98
N LEU A 50 -48.10 0.72 11.83
CA LEU A 50 -47.35 -0.28 12.60
C LEU A 50 -46.61 0.32 13.80
N ILE A 51 -46.49 1.64 13.87
CA ILE A 51 -45.80 2.34 14.96
C ILE A 51 -46.68 3.49 15.41
N GLU A 52 -47.32 3.36 16.57
CA GLU A 52 -48.19 4.40 17.15
C GLU A 52 -47.40 5.64 17.58
N ASP A 53 -46.18 5.46 18.11
CA ASP A 53 -45.32 6.54 18.59
C ASP A 53 -44.68 7.34 17.44
N GLU A 54 -45.07 8.61 17.32
CA GLU A 54 -44.54 9.53 16.32
C GLU A 54 -43.03 9.74 16.41
N ALA A 55 -42.47 9.82 17.61
CA ALA A 55 -41.04 10.03 17.81
C ALA A 55 -40.23 8.84 17.27
N VAL A 56 -40.78 7.62 17.33
CA VAL A 56 -40.15 6.43 16.76
C VAL A 56 -40.28 6.41 15.24
N ARG A 57 -41.41 6.86 14.68
CA ARG A 57 -41.54 7.01 13.21
C ARG A 57 -40.49 7.98 12.67
N GLU A 58 -40.37 9.15 13.30
CA GLU A 58 -39.39 10.18 12.91
C GLU A 58 -37.94 9.70 13.07
N LEU A 59 -37.64 8.85 14.06
CA LEU A 59 -36.32 8.24 14.22
C LEU A 59 -35.89 7.43 12.99
N PHE A 60 -36.79 6.63 12.41
CA PHE A 60 -36.45 5.74 11.29
C PHE A 60 -36.55 6.38 9.91
N LYS A 61 -37.35 7.45 9.76
CA LYS A 61 -37.58 8.12 8.47
C LYS A 61 -36.30 8.48 7.70
N PRO A 62 -35.23 9.03 8.31
CA PRO A 62 -33.98 9.34 7.62
C PRO A 62 -33.26 8.12 7.05
N TYR A 63 -33.50 6.93 7.61
CA TYR A 63 -32.79 5.69 7.27
C TYR A 63 -33.52 4.82 6.25
N GLN A 64 -34.76 5.17 5.87
CA GLN A 64 -35.55 4.42 4.89
C GLN A 64 -34.85 4.23 3.54
N ARG A 65 -33.97 5.17 3.16
CA ARG A 65 -33.24 5.14 1.88
C ARG A 65 -31.79 5.59 2.04
N ILE A 66 -30.96 4.75 2.64
CA ILE A 66 -29.52 5.01 2.72
C ILE A 66 -28.86 4.58 1.41
N THR A 67 -28.38 5.56 0.64
CA THR A 67 -27.68 5.32 -0.62
C THR A 67 -26.16 5.30 -0.42
N TYR A 68 -25.49 4.37 -1.09
CA TYR A 68 -24.04 4.22 -1.09
C TYR A 68 -23.52 3.95 -2.50
N LYS A 69 -22.27 4.33 -2.73
CA LYS A 69 -21.60 4.17 -4.02
C LYS A 69 -20.94 2.79 -4.11
N ILE A 70 -20.89 2.25 -5.33
CA ILE A 70 -20.16 1.02 -5.68
C ILE A 70 -19.41 1.22 -6.98
N LEU A 71 -18.37 0.43 -7.25
CA LEU A 71 -17.84 0.35 -8.61
C LEU A 71 -18.89 -0.28 -9.51
N LYS A 72 -19.15 0.35 -10.66
CA LYS A 72 -19.97 -0.26 -11.71
C LYS A 72 -19.16 -1.40 -12.33
N SER A 73 -19.43 -2.63 -11.91
CA SER A 73 -18.71 -3.82 -12.36
C SER A 73 -19.56 -4.79 -13.19
N ARG A 74 -20.84 -4.45 -13.44
CA ARG A 74 -21.74 -5.27 -14.27
C ARG A 74 -21.44 -5.05 -15.75
N HIS A 75 -20.35 -5.63 -16.20
CA HIS A 75 -20.09 -5.82 -17.62
C HIS A 75 -20.51 -7.25 -17.98
N ASN A 76 -21.09 -7.45 -19.17
CA ASN A 76 -21.39 -8.78 -19.64
C ASN A 76 -20.07 -9.49 -19.95
N ILE A 77 -19.67 -10.45 -19.11
CA ILE A 77 -18.36 -11.10 -19.19
C ILE A 77 -18.15 -11.81 -20.54
N ASN A 78 -19.24 -12.27 -21.18
CA ASN A 78 -19.21 -12.90 -22.50
C ASN A 78 -18.98 -11.90 -23.65
N LYS A 79 -18.96 -10.60 -23.35
CA LYS A 79 -18.71 -9.52 -24.31
C LYS A 79 -17.40 -8.78 -24.01
N LEU A 80 -16.63 -9.23 -23.02
CA LEU A 80 -15.37 -8.58 -22.67
C LEU A 80 -14.22 -9.24 -23.40
N GLU A 81 -13.45 -8.40 -24.08
CA GLU A 81 -12.16 -8.76 -24.62
C GLU A 81 -11.13 -8.89 -23.48
N LYS A 82 -10.02 -9.58 -23.74
CA LYS A 82 -8.95 -9.76 -22.74
C LYS A 82 -8.39 -8.41 -22.24
N LEU A 83 -8.35 -7.40 -23.11
CA LEU A 83 -7.92 -6.05 -22.75
C LEU A 83 -8.89 -5.40 -21.75
N ASP A 84 -10.19 -5.62 -21.91
CA ASP A 84 -11.20 -5.12 -20.96
C ASP A 84 -11.01 -5.75 -19.58
N LEU A 85 -10.55 -7.00 -19.51
CA LEU A 85 -10.25 -7.67 -18.25
C LEU A 85 -9.05 -7.05 -17.54
N VAL A 86 -8.00 -6.65 -18.28
CA VAL A 86 -6.89 -5.85 -17.73
C VAL A 86 -7.41 -4.53 -17.18
N LYS A 87 -8.24 -3.82 -17.96
CA LYS A 87 -8.81 -2.54 -17.55
C LYS A 87 -9.74 -2.68 -16.33
N ALA A 88 -10.56 -3.72 -16.27
CA ALA A 88 -11.42 -4.02 -15.14
C ALA A 88 -10.62 -4.24 -13.86
N ARG A 89 -9.46 -4.89 -13.97
CA ARG A 89 -8.53 -5.07 -12.85
C ARG A 89 -7.93 -3.75 -12.39
N ILE A 90 -7.49 -2.90 -13.33
CA ILE A 90 -6.98 -1.55 -13.03
C ILE A 90 -8.05 -0.71 -12.31
N ASN A 91 -9.28 -0.69 -12.82
CA ASN A 91 -10.41 0.03 -12.23
C ASN A 91 -10.74 -0.50 -10.81
N SER A 92 -10.73 -1.82 -10.64
CA SER A 92 -10.96 -2.45 -9.32
C SER A 92 -9.86 -2.09 -8.32
N ASN A 93 -8.60 -2.13 -8.75
CA ASN A 93 -7.46 -1.78 -7.92
C ASN A 93 -7.53 -0.31 -7.46
N TYR A 94 -7.85 0.63 -8.37
CA TYR A 94 -8.07 2.02 -7.98
C TYR A 94 -9.20 2.16 -6.96
N GLY A 95 -10.33 1.49 -7.22
CA GLY A 95 -11.47 1.48 -6.30
C GLY A 95 -11.13 0.98 -4.90
N VAL A 96 -10.35 -0.09 -4.81
CA VAL A 96 -9.94 -0.68 -3.52
C VAL A 96 -8.96 0.24 -2.79
N TYR A 97 -7.92 0.72 -3.46
CA TYR A 97 -6.78 1.34 -2.78
C TYR A 97 -6.80 2.87 -2.74
N CYS A 98 -7.50 3.54 -3.65
CA CYS A 98 -7.44 4.99 -3.79
C CYS A 98 -8.81 5.66 -3.62
N ASP A 99 -9.86 5.09 -4.23
CA ASP A 99 -11.17 5.74 -4.23
C ASP A 99 -11.88 5.66 -2.87
N ARG A 100 -12.07 6.81 -2.23
CA ARG A 100 -12.64 6.94 -0.88
C ARG A 100 -14.16 6.73 -0.81
N ASP A 101 -14.86 6.65 -1.92
CA ASP A 101 -16.31 6.51 -1.92
C ASP A 101 -16.79 5.05 -1.98
N ILE A 102 -15.92 4.13 -2.39
CA ILE A 102 -16.30 2.76 -2.75
C ILE A 102 -15.38 1.72 -2.11
N TYR A 103 -15.81 0.45 -2.12
CA TYR A 103 -15.11 -0.66 -1.47
C TYR A 103 -14.77 -0.36 0.00
N LEU A 104 -15.79 0.11 0.74
CA LEU A 104 -15.68 0.25 2.19
C LEU A 104 -15.73 -1.14 2.86
N GLY A 105 -15.33 -1.22 4.12
CA GLY A 105 -15.30 -2.49 4.85
C GLY A 105 -16.68 -3.18 4.87
N LYS A 106 -16.71 -4.52 4.82
CA LYS A 106 -17.96 -5.29 4.87
C LYS A 106 -18.81 -4.94 6.10
N GLU A 107 -18.16 -4.68 7.23
CA GLU A 107 -18.83 -4.31 8.48
C GLU A 107 -19.59 -2.99 8.37
N TYR A 108 -19.04 -1.96 7.69
CA TYR A 108 -19.76 -0.71 7.44
C TYR A 108 -21.14 -0.96 6.82
N TYR A 109 -21.20 -1.77 5.77
CA TYR A 109 -22.45 -2.10 5.09
C TYR A 109 -23.38 -2.96 5.96
N LYS A 110 -22.84 -3.82 6.83
CA LYS A 110 -23.64 -4.59 7.78
C LYS A 110 -24.32 -3.67 8.80
N TYR A 111 -23.60 -2.71 9.40
CA TYR A 111 -24.18 -1.75 10.34
C TYR A 111 -25.26 -0.88 9.67
N LEU A 112 -25.03 -0.40 8.45
CA LEU A 112 -26.07 0.31 7.70
C LEU A 112 -27.32 -0.54 7.47
N GLY A 113 -27.14 -1.80 7.08
CA GLY A 113 -28.26 -2.73 6.90
C GLY A 113 -28.93 -3.13 8.22
N HIS A 114 -28.22 -3.04 9.35
CA HIS A 114 -28.71 -3.42 10.67
C HIS A 114 -29.80 -2.47 11.17
N ILE A 115 -29.76 -1.18 10.80
CA ILE A 115 -30.80 -0.20 11.15
C ILE A 115 -32.20 -0.68 10.71
N ARG A 116 -32.28 -1.31 9.53
CA ARG A 116 -33.52 -1.94 9.06
C ARG A 116 -33.97 -3.08 9.97
N ASN A 117 -33.04 -3.89 10.47
CA ASN A 117 -33.37 -4.99 11.36
C ASN A 117 -33.85 -4.47 12.72
N ILE A 118 -33.29 -3.36 13.22
CA ILE A 118 -33.76 -2.68 14.43
C ILE A 118 -35.23 -2.25 14.25
N TYR A 119 -35.57 -1.65 13.11
CA TYR A 119 -36.96 -1.29 12.77
C TYR A 119 -37.91 -2.50 12.83
N PHE A 120 -37.57 -3.62 12.17
CA PHE A 120 -38.42 -4.81 12.21
C PHE A 120 -38.47 -5.47 13.59
N ASN A 121 -37.37 -5.46 14.34
CA ASN A 121 -37.35 -5.94 15.72
C ASN A 121 -38.23 -5.09 16.65
N TYR A 122 -38.33 -3.78 16.39
CA TYR A 122 -39.27 -2.90 17.09
C TYR A 122 -40.72 -3.26 16.80
N ILE A 123 -41.08 -3.47 15.53
CA ILE A 123 -42.43 -3.91 15.14
C ILE A 123 -42.77 -5.28 15.75
N ASP A 124 -41.79 -6.18 15.81
CA ASP A 124 -41.94 -7.51 16.44
C ASP A 124 -42.07 -7.44 17.98
N GLY A 125 -42.01 -6.27 18.60
CA GLY A 125 -42.12 -6.10 20.06
C GLY A 125 -40.90 -6.60 20.83
N LYS A 126 -39.71 -6.67 20.22
CA LYS A 126 -38.48 -7.15 20.89
C LYS A 126 -37.85 -6.12 21.83
N TYR A 127 -38.31 -4.87 21.79
CA TYR A 127 -37.84 -3.79 22.65
C TYR A 127 -38.85 -3.52 23.76
N LYS A 128 -38.36 -3.29 24.97
CA LYS A 128 -39.21 -2.96 26.12
C LYS A 128 -39.42 -1.47 26.26
N LEU A 129 -38.40 -0.68 25.87
CA LEU A 129 -38.41 0.77 25.99
C LEU A 129 -38.03 1.41 24.65
N VAL A 130 -38.71 2.51 24.31
CA VAL A 130 -38.38 3.32 23.12
C VAL A 130 -36.94 3.85 23.17
N GLU A 131 -36.42 4.13 24.36
CA GLU A 131 -35.07 4.64 24.54
C GLU A 131 -34.00 3.59 24.17
N GLU A 132 -34.28 2.29 24.36
CA GLU A 132 -33.39 1.22 23.91
C GLU A 132 -33.21 1.24 22.40
N VAL A 133 -34.30 1.44 21.66
CA VAL A 133 -34.33 1.53 20.19
C VAL A 133 -33.54 2.75 19.72
N LYS A 134 -33.79 3.92 20.33
CA LYS A 134 -33.09 5.17 19.98
C LYS A 134 -31.59 5.04 20.14
N ASN A 135 -31.16 4.48 21.27
CA ASN A 135 -29.74 4.25 21.56
C ASN A 135 -29.14 3.26 20.56
N GLU A 136 -29.79 2.14 20.28
CA GLU A 136 -29.25 1.14 19.35
C GLU A 136 -29.16 1.67 17.91
N VAL A 137 -30.15 2.44 17.44
CA VAL A 137 -30.09 3.10 16.12
C VAL A 137 -28.93 4.08 16.06
N ASN A 138 -28.78 4.94 17.08
CA ASN A 138 -27.71 5.93 17.11
C ASN A 138 -26.33 5.27 17.16
N ASP A 139 -26.12 4.31 18.07
CA ASP A 139 -24.86 3.60 18.21
C ASP A 139 -24.49 2.83 16.94
N THR A 140 -25.47 2.17 16.31
CA THR A 140 -25.30 1.47 15.03
C THR A 140 -24.87 2.42 13.93
N TYR A 141 -25.51 3.58 13.82
CA TYR A 141 -25.19 4.58 12.80
C TYR A 141 -23.83 5.22 13.04
N GLN A 142 -23.52 5.62 14.29
CA GLN A 142 -22.22 6.17 14.66
C GLN A 142 -21.11 5.17 14.36
N LYS A 143 -21.32 3.88 14.67
CA LYS A 143 -20.35 2.84 14.36
C LYS A 143 -20.13 2.68 12.86
N ALA A 144 -21.20 2.77 12.05
CA ALA A 144 -21.08 2.77 10.60
C ALA A 144 -20.25 3.97 10.12
N MET A 145 -20.50 5.18 10.63
CA MET A 145 -19.76 6.37 10.21
C MET A 145 -18.28 6.29 10.61
N GLN A 146 -17.98 5.82 11.82
CA GLN A 146 -16.60 5.56 12.25
C GLN A 146 -15.88 4.60 11.29
N LEU A 147 -16.51 3.46 10.97
CA LEU A 147 -15.92 2.47 10.05
C LEU A 147 -15.71 3.03 8.64
N LYS A 148 -16.60 3.92 8.19
CA LYS A 148 -16.45 4.61 6.90
C LYS A 148 -15.22 5.53 6.93
N GLU A 149 -15.07 6.35 7.97
CA GLU A 149 -13.93 7.26 8.10
C GLU A 149 -12.60 6.49 8.19
N GLU A 150 -12.53 5.44 9.01
CA GLU A 150 -11.35 4.57 9.13
C GLU A 150 -10.97 3.97 7.76
N ALA A 151 -11.95 3.47 7.00
CA ALA A 151 -11.71 2.91 5.67
C ALA A 151 -11.26 3.98 4.66
N GLN A 152 -11.76 5.21 4.77
CA GLN A 152 -11.38 6.33 3.90
C GLN A 152 -9.97 6.83 4.19
N LEU A 153 -9.59 6.90 5.46
CA LEU A 153 -8.24 7.26 5.91
C LEU A 153 -7.20 6.21 5.52
N GLY A 154 -7.58 4.93 5.47
CA GLY A 154 -6.71 3.83 5.07
C GLY A 154 -6.39 3.77 3.57
N LYS A 155 -7.05 4.57 2.73
CA LYS A 155 -6.83 4.60 1.27
C LYS A 155 -5.74 5.62 0.90
N LEU A 156 -5.02 5.33 -0.18
CA LEU A 156 -4.02 6.22 -0.76
C LEU A 156 -4.67 7.54 -1.18
N ASN A 157 -3.96 8.64 -0.92
CA ASN A 157 -4.32 9.95 -1.47
C ASN A 157 -3.77 10.06 -2.89
N MET A 158 -4.50 9.50 -3.86
CA MET A 158 -4.12 9.51 -5.28
C MET A 158 -5.35 9.74 -6.15
N SER A 159 -5.32 10.78 -6.96
CA SER A 159 -6.34 11.07 -7.96
C SER A 159 -6.36 10.01 -9.07
N TRP A 160 -7.43 9.98 -9.87
CA TRP A 160 -7.53 9.06 -10.99
C TRP A 160 -6.41 9.29 -12.00
N ASP A 161 -6.12 10.54 -12.35
CA ASP A 161 -5.08 10.89 -13.34
C ASP A 161 -3.68 10.49 -12.85
N GLU A 162 -3.35 10.73 -11.58
CA GLU A 162 -2.08 10.27 -10.99
C GLU A 162 -1.97 8.75 -11.01
N TYR A 163 -3.08 8.04 -10.76
CA TYR A 163 -3.11 6.59 -10.85
C TYR A 163 -2.92 6.10 -12.28
N GLN A 164 -3.52 6.75 -13.28
CA GLN A 164 -3.29 6.43 -14.69
C GLN A 164 -1.81 6.59 -15.07
N GLN A 165 -1.17 7.69 -14.63
CA GLN A 165 0.27 7.89 -14.85
C GLN A 165 1.13 6.83 -14.14
N PHE A 166 0.75 6.41 -12.93
CA PHE A 166 1.40 5.30 -12.24
C PHE A 166 1.30 4.00 -13.04
N ILE A 167 0.12 3.69 -13.58
CA ILE A 167 -0.11 2.51 -14.41
C ILE A 167 0.69 2.56 -15.69
N GLU A 168 0.76 3.70 -16.39
CA GLU A 168 1.59 3.84 -17.59
C GLU A 168 3.06 3.49 -17.32
N LYS A 169 3.64 3.99 -16.21
CA LYS A 169 5.01 3.65 -15.80
C LYS A 169 5.19 2.17 -15.47
N CYS A 170 4.16 1.52 -14.93
CA CYS A 170 4.18 0.08 -14.70
C CYS A 170 4.16 -0.67 -16.03
N LEU A 171 3.33 -0.22 -16.98
CA LEU A 171 3.19 -0.86 -18.28
C LEU A 171 4.50 -0.81 -19.08
N ASP A 172 5.25 0.29 -19.04
CA ASP A 172 6.59 0.35 -19.66
C ASP A 172 7.47 -0.82 -19.20
N ARG A 173 7.55 -1.04 -17.88
CA ARG A 173 8.31 -2.16 -17.30
C ARG A 173 7.72 -3.53 -17.65
N ILE A 174 6.41 -3.64 -17.72
CA ILE A 174 5.72 -4.89 -18.05
C ILE A 174 6.05 -5.30 -19.49
N PHE A 175 6.05 -4.36 -20.43
CA PHE A 175 6.45 -4.64 -21.81
C PHE A 175 7.94 -4.96 -21.93
N GLU A 176 8.81 -4.20 -21.25
CA GLU A 176 10.25 -4.42 -21.27
C GLU A 176 10.69 -5.79 -20.71
N ASN A 177 9.95 -6.30 -19.71
CA ASN A 177 10.28 -7.55 -19.03
C ASN A 177 9.39 -8.73 -19.47
N TYR A 178 8.55 -8.54 -20.50
CA TYR A 178 7.72 -9.62 -21.02
C TYR A 178 8.59 -10.63 -21.77
N ILE A 179 8.29 -11.90 -21.55
CA ILE A 179 8.88 -13.03 -22.25
C ILE A 179 7.71 -13.92 -22.69
N PRO A 180 7.56 -14.21 -23.99
CA PRO A 180 6.54 -15.13 -24.48
C PRO A 180 6.64 -16.50 -23.82
N ILE A 181 5.52 -17.19 -23.69
CA ILE A 181 5.52 -18.45 -22.95
C ILE A 181 6.35 -19.53 -23.66
N ALA A 182 6.36 -19.52 -24.99
CA ALA A 182 7.23 -20.38 -25.81
C ALA A 182 8.73 -20.22 -25.50
N GLU A 183 9.15 -19.06 -25.01
CA GLU A 183 10.55 -18.73 -24.70
C GLU A 183 10.91 -18.98 -23.22
N HIS A 184 9.96 -19.42 -22.39
CA HIS A 184 10.25 -19.73 -20.99
C HIS A 184 10.99 -21.07 -20.85
N PRO A 185 12.22 -21.09 -20.29
CA PRO A 185 13.00 -22.30 -20.14
C PRO A 185 12.38 -23.20 -19.06
N LYS A 186 11.75 -24.30 -19.48
CA LYS A 186 11.21 -25.38 -18.64
C LYS A 186 10.30 -24.92 -17.51
N ILE A 187 9.05 -24.62 -17.85
CA ILE A 187 7.96 -24.91 -16.91
C ILE A 187 7.46 -26.30 -17.31
N ASP A 188 7.62 -27.26 -16.38
CA ASP A 188 7.10 -28.63 -16.49
C ASP A 188 5.57 -28.53 -16.34
N TRP A 189 4.90 -28.07 -17.41
CA TRP A 189 3.45 -27.92 -17.42
C TRP A 189 2.85 -29.32 -17.48
N GLN A 190 2.34 -29.79 -16.34
CA GLN A 190 1.36 -30.87 -16.36
C GLN A 190 0.14 -30.32 -17.11
N GLU A 191 -0.10 -30.87 -18.31
CA GLU A 191 -1.29 -30.62 -19.12
C GLU A 191 -2.52 -30.88 -18.24
N ASN A 192 -3.09 -29.83 -17.69
CA ASN A 192 -4.43 -29.91 -17.11
C ASN A 192 -5.38 -29.86 -18.31
N ASP A 193 -5.87 -31.03 -18.72
CA ASP A 193 -6.83 -31.30 -19.81
C ASP A 193 -8.19 -30.58 -19.70
N HIS A 194 -8.29 -29.53 -18.88
CA HIS A 194 -9.54 -28.87 -18.52
C HIS A 194 -9.60 -27.38 -18.86
N PHE A 195 -8.59 -26.83 -19.54
CA PHE A 195 -8.63 -25.45 -20.04
C PHE A 195 -8.02 -25.39 -21.44
N GLU A 196 -8.78 -24.89 -22.42
CA GLU A 196 -8.22 -24.43 -23.70
C GLU A 196 -7.21 -23.31 -23.39
N TRP A 197 -5.94 -23.68 -23.42
CA TRP A 197 -4.83 -22.77 -23.16
C TRP A 197 -4.63 -21.86 -24.37
N ASP A 198 -4.47 -20.56 -24.11
CA ASP A 198 -4.30 -19.50 -25.11
C ASP A 198 -3.28 -18.50 -24.58
N GLU A 199 -2.30 -18.10 -25.40
CA GLU A 199 -1.22 -17.15 -25.05
C GLU A 199 -1.81 -15.86 -24.47
N ASP A 200 -2.96 -15.40 -25.00
CA ASP A 200 -3.67 -14.22 -24.49
C ASP A 200 -4.09 -14.36 -23.00
N ASN A 201 -4.41 -15.57 -22.54
CA ASN A 201 -4.68 -15.82 -21.11
C ASN A 201 -3.41 -15.74 -20.27
N GLY A 202 -2.30 -16.23 -20.81
CA GLY A 202 -0.99 -16.14 -20.20
C GLY A 202 -0.54 -14.70 -19.99
N ILE A 203 -0.62 -13.88 -21.04
CA ILE A 203 -0.30 -12.46 -20.99
C ILE A 203 -1.23 -11.72 -20.02
N LEU A 204 -2.55 -12.01 -20.05
CA LEU A 204 -3.50 -11.44 -19.10
C LEU A 204 -3.10 -11.73 -17.64
N SER A 205 -2.72 -12.96 -17.34
CA SER A 205 -2.25 -13.37 -16.01
C SER A 205 -0.96 -12.64 -15.61
N TYR A 206 0.00 -12.57 -16.53
CA TYR A 206 1.27 -11.87 -16.34
C TYR A 206 1.05 -10.38 -16.04
N VAL A 207 0.30 -9.67 -16.88
CA VAL A 207 0.01 -8.24 -16.73
C VAL A 207 -0.68 -7.97 -15.38
N ASN A 208 -1.72 -8.74 -15.05
CA ASN A 208 -2.46 -8.57 -13.80
C ASN A 208 -1.59 -8.83 -12.57
N SER A 209 -0.74 -9.85 -12.61
CA SER A 209 0.18 -10.20 -11.52
C SER A 209 1.23 -9.10 -11.32
N SER A 210 1.81 -8.61 -12.41
CA SER A 210 2.79 -7.53 -12.40
C SER A 210 2.22 -6.22 -11.88
N LEU A 211 1.06 -5.79 -12.39
CA LEU A 211 0.36 -4.58 -11.90
C LEU A 211 0.05 -4.65 -10.40
N ASN A 212 -0.44 -5.80 -9.92
CA ASN A 212 -0.68 -6.02 -8.49
C ASN A 212 0.62 -5.95 -7.68
N GLY A 213 1.72 -6.53 -8.20
CA GLY A 213 3.03 -6.48 -7.56
C GLY A 213 3.55 -5.05 -7.42
N TYR A 214 3.52 -4.27 -8.51
CA TYR A 214 3.95 -2.87 -8.48
C TYR A 214 3.09 -2.02 -7.55
N LEU A 215 1.77 -2.21 -7.56
CA LEU A 215 0.87 -1.47 -6.67
C LEU A 215 1.11 -1.81 -5.19
N LYS A 216 1.28 -3.09 -4.85
CA LYS A 216 1.64 -3.51 -3.48
C LYS A 216 2.98 -2.91 -3.03
N ASN A 217 3.97 -2.87 -3.92
CA ASN A 217 5.25 -2.24 -3.64
C ASN A 217 5.08 -0.73 -3.40
N TYR A 218 4.31 -0.04 -4.24
CA TYR A 218 4.00 1.37 -4.09
C TYR A 218 3.29 1.67 -2.76
N ILE A 219 2.26 0.90 -2.39
CA ILE A 219 1.55 1.01 -1.11
C ILE A 219 2.52 0.81 0.05
N ARG A 220 3.34 -0.26 0.00
CA ARG A 220 4.33 -0.55 1.03
C ARG A 220 5.31 0.61 1.21
N ASP A 221 5.77 1.21 0.11
CA ASP A 221 6.76 2.28 0.14
C ASP A 221 6.14 3.62 0.56
N SER A 222 4.88 3.87 0.21
CA SER A 222 4.10 5.01 0.69
C SER A 222 3.83 4.92 2.20
N ASN A 223 3.58 3.71 2.72
CA ASN A 223 3.36 3.45 4.15
C ASN A 223 4.64 3.40 5.00
N LYS A 224 5.83 3.56 4.42
CA LYS A 224 7.12 3.53 5.15
C LYS A 224 7.46 4.84 5.86
N LEU A 225 6.75 5.93 5.59
CA LEU A 225 6.90 7.16 6.37
C LEU A 225 6.12 7.03 7.69
N LYS A 226 6.53 6.07 8.54
CA LYS A 226 6.00 5.97 9.90
C LYS A 226 6.59 7.10 10.72
N GLU A 227 5.72 7.91 11.29
CA GLU A 227 6.11 8.83 12.34
C GLU A 227 6.44 8.04 13.60
N LYS A 228 7.60 8.30 14.18
CA LYS A 228 8.00 7.77 15.49
C LYS A 228 8.48 8.91 16.36
N SER A 229 8.27 8.84 17.66
CA SER A 229 8.88 9.80 18.58
C SER A 229 10.35 9.47 18.82
N CYS A 230 11.21 10.48 18.81
CA CYS A 230 12.60 10.32 19.21
C CYS A 230 12.68 9.88 20.68
N VAL A 231 13.42 8.80 20.96
CA VAL A 231 13.57 8.27 22.31
C VAL A 231 14.21 9.26 23.30
N GLN A 232 14.98 10.24 22.80
CA GLN A 232 15.71 11.19 23.65
C GLN A 232 14.95 12.49 23.91
N CYS A 233 14.34 13.08 22.87
CA CYS A 233 13.71 14.40 22.96
C CYS A 233 12.19 14.40 22.71
N GLY A 234 11.59 13.24 22.42
CA GLY A 234 10.15 13.11 22.17
C GLY A 234 9.67 13.63 20.81
N THR A 235 10.47 14.43 20.10
CA THR A 235 10.10 15.01 18.79
C THR A 235 9.73 13.94 17.78
N THR A 236 8.63 14.14 17.06
CA THR A 236 8.18 13.29 15.97
C THR A 236 9.19 13.30 14.83
N ILE A 237 9.64 12.11 14.44
CA ILE A 237 10.59 11.89 13.34
C ILE A 237 9.96 11.00 12.28
N THR A 238 10.13 11.39 11.02
CA THR A 238 9.80 10.52 9.89
C THR A 238 10.85 9.42 9.78
N GLN A 239 10.44 8.17 9.95
CA GLN A 239 11.37 7.05 10.04
C GLN A 239 11.99 6.71 8.68
N ALA A 240 13.23 7.14 8.43
CA ALA A 240 13.95 6.81 7.19
C ALA A 240 14.56 5.40 7.19
N LYS A 241 14.77 4.78 8.36
CA LYS A 241 15.29 3.41 8.52
C LYS A 241 14.57 2.66 9.63
N THR A 242 14.37 1.35 9.48
CA THR A 242 13.66 0.48 10.46
C THR A 242 14.21 0.58 11.89
N ASN A 243 15.51 0.88 12.05
CA ASN A 243 16.20 0.98 13.35
C ASN A 243 16.48 2.43 13.82
N GLN A 244 15.87 3.44 13.20
CA GLN A 244 16.06 4.83 13.61
C GLN A 244 15.32 5.12 14.92
N LYS A 245 16.08 5.33 16.00
CA LYS A 245 15.55 5.63 17.36
C LYS A 245 15.63 7.12 17.75
N TYR A 246 16.44 7.91 17.04
CA TYR A 246 16.77 9.29 17.41
C TYR A 246 16.58 10.26 16.23
N CYS A 247 16.26 11.52 16.53
CA CYS A 247 16.32 12.61 15.56
C CYS A 247 17.79 12.90 15.17
N ASN A 248 17.99 13.66 14.10
CA ASN A 248 19.32 13.95 13.59
C ASN A 248 20.20 14.69 14.60
N GLU A 249 19.60 15.56 15.42
CA GLU A 249 20.29 16.30 16.50
C GLU A 249 20.69 15.39 17.67
N CYS A 250 19.77 14.61 18.23
CA CYS A 250 20.11 13.66 19.29
C CYS A 250 21.12 12.60 18.83
N LYS A 251 21.12 12.25 17.53
CA LYS A 251 22.11 11.36 16.93
C LYS A 251 23.49 12.00 16.80
N SER A 252 23.57 13.30 16.50
CA SER A 252 24.86 14.01 16.40
C SER A 252 25.50 14.22 17.78
N LEU A 253 24.69 14.45 18.82
CA LEU A 253 25.13 14.55 20.21
C LEU A 253 25.78 13.25 20.71
N LYS A 254 25.19 12.08 20.40
CA LYS A 254 25.77 10.77 20.73
C LYS A 254 27.05 10.43 19.96
N LYS A 255 27.31 11.07 18.83
CA LYS A 255 28.50 10.80 17.98
C LYS A 255 29.75 11.56 18.41
N ARG A 256 29.71 12.41 19.44
CA ARG A 256 30.91 13.04 20.00
C ARG A 256 31.86 11.94 20.51
N LYS A 257 32.96 11.71 19.78
CA LYS A 257 33.97 10.69 20.10
C LYS A 257 34.54 10.95 21.51
N PRO A 258 34.78 9.90 22.32
CA PRO A 258 35.45 10.07 23.60
C PRO A 258 36.85 10.68 23.40
N GLU A 259 37.26 11.56 24.32
CA GLU A 259 38.59 12.17 24.31
C GLU A 259 39.67 11.08 24.39
N LEU A 260 40.62 11.08 23.45
CA LEU A 260 41.69 10.09 23.44
C LEU A 260 42.74 10.45 24.50
N ARG A 261 43.00 9.52 25.43
CA ARG A 261 44.00 9.66 26.49
C ARG A 261 45.17 8.70 26.27
N CYS A 262 46.37 9.13 26.63
CA CYS A 262 47.57 8.30 26.58
C CYS A 262 47.41 7.06 27.46
N SER A 263 47.58 5.86 26.88
CA SER A 263 47.43 4.60 27.61
C SER A 263 48.48 4.38 28.71
N GLN A 264 49.57 5.17 28.73
CA GLN A 264 50.63 5.05 29.74
C GLN A 264 50.51 6.08 30.86
N CYS A 265 50.10 7.32 30.56
CA CYS A 265 50.10 8.42 31.54
C CYS A 265 48.75 9.15 31.69
N GLY A 266 47.71 8.75 30.95
CA GLY A 266 46.35 9.30 31.09
C GLY A 266 46.13 10.72 30.56
N ILE A 267 47.19 11.41 30.11
CA ILE A 267 47.11 12.77 29.55
C ILE A 267 46.32 12.76 28.23
N LYS A 268 45.49 13.79 28.02
CA LYS A 268 44.72 14.01 26.79
C LYS A 268 45.67 14.21 25.61
N ILE A 269 45.37 13.55 24.49
CA ILE A 269 46.12 13.70 23.25
C ILE A 269 45.34 14.62 22.33
N ASP A 270 45.85 15.83 22.13
CA ASP A 270 45.29 16.77 21.16
C ASP A 270 45.69 16.34 19.74
N ASN A 271 44.73 16.31 18.83
CA ASN A 271 44.90 15.91 17.42
C ASN A 271 45.62 14.54 17.23
N PRO A 272 45.05 13.44 17.73
CA PRO A 272 45.71 12.14 17.66
C PRO A 272 45.82 11.64 16.22
N LYS A 273 47.00 11.14 15.85
CA LYS A 273 47.21 10.43 14.59
C LYS A 273 46.41 9.11 14.58
N PRO A 274 46.03 8.59 13.40
CA PRO A 274 45.36 7.29 13.31
C PRO A 274 46.13 6.21 14.08
N ARG A 275 45.42 5.47 14.96
CA ARG A 275 45.97 4.41 15.82
C ARG A 275 46.96 4.86 16.91
N GLN A 276 47.06 6.16 17.20
CA GLN A 276 47.89 6.65 18.30
C GLN A 276 47.36 6.15 19.66
N ARG A 277 48.24 5.58 20.49
CA ARG A 277 47.89 5.10 21.85
C ARG A 277 48.68 5.81 22.96
N PHE A 278 49.81 6.41 22.64
CA PHE A 278 50.71 7.06 23.60
C PHE A 278 50.88 8.54 23.25
N CYS A 279 51.09 9.38 24.25
CA CYS A 279 51.61 10.73 24.03
C CYS A 279 53.06 10.66 23.50
N GLU A 280 53.56 11.76 22.94
CA GLU A 280 54.88 11.77 22.32
C GLU A 280 56.01 11.38 23.27
N LEU A 281 55.92 11.80 24.54
CA LEU A 281 56.91 11.49 25.56
C LEU A 281 56.94 9.98 25.87
N CYS A 282 55.78 9.38 26.16
CA CYS A 282 55.69 7.94 26.43
C CYS A 282 56.07 7.09 25.21
N ARG A 283 55.81 7.59 24.00
CA ARG A 283 56.25 6.93 22.76
C ARG A 283 57.77 6.94 22.63
N LYS A 284 58.42 8.10 22.77
CA LYS A 284 59.89 8.24 22.70
C LYS A 284 60.59 7.34 23.73
N GLU A 285 60.02 7.22 24.93
CA GLU A 285 60.59 6.38 25.98
C GLU A 285 60.48 4.88 25.63
N LYS A 286 59.34 4.44 25.10
CA LYS A 286 59.18 3.07 24.60
C LYS A 286 60.13 2.75 23.44
N ASP A 287 60.32 3.69 22.52
CA ASP A 287 61.20 3.52 21.38
C ASP A 287 62.67 3.39 21.84
N LYS A 288 63.10 4.22 22.82
CA LYS A 288 64.41 4.07 23.48
C LYS A 288 64.58 2.70 24.14
N GLN A 289 63.58 2.22 24.89
CA GLN A 289 63.63 0.91 25.53
C GLN A 289 63.72 -0.22 24.49
N ARG A 290 62.97 -0.13 23.40
CA ARG A 290 63.01 -1.09 22.29
C ARG A 290 64.38 -1.10 21.62
N HIS A 291 64.97 0.07 21.38
CA HIS A 291 66.32 0.19 20.81
C HIS A 291 67.40 -0.39 21.73
N LYS A 292 67.30 -0.14 23.05
CA LYS A 292 68.20 -0.75 24.05
C LYS A 292 68.09 -2.28 24.03
N ARG A 293 66.88 -2.85 23.93
CA ARG A 293 66.67 -4.30 23.82
C ARG A 293 67.29 -4.85 22.55
N TYR A 294 67.05 -4.21 21.41
CA TYR A 294 67.59 -4.62 20.10
C TYR A 294 69.13 -4.66 20.09
N ASN A 295 69.78 -3.65 20.67
CA ASN A 295 71.24 -3.62 20.76
C ASN A 295 71.81 -4.64 21.75
N LYS A 296 71.08 -4.99 22.82
CA LYS A 296 71.47 -6.06 23.76
C LYS A 296 71.44 -7.44 23.10
N THR A 297 70.47 -7.69 22.22
CA THR A 297 70.38 -8.95 21.45
C THR A 297 71.41 -9.07 20.33
N ARG A 298 72.08 -7.97 19.95
CA ARG A 298 73.08 -7.94 18.87
C ARG A 298 74.54 -8.01 19.36
N LYS A 299 74.76 -7.91 20.68
CA LYS A 299 76.07 -8.06 21.36
C LYS A 299 76.24 -9.42 22.05
N LYS A 300 75.26 -10.31 21.90
CA LYS A 300 75.36 -11.75 22.21
C LYS A 300 75.45 -12.50 20.89
#